data_AF-A0A653DBV8-F1
#
_entry.id   AF-A0A653DBV8-F1
#
_cell.length_a   1.000
_cell.length_b   1.000
_cell.length_c   1.000
_cell.angle_alpha   90.00
_cell.angle_beta   90.00
_cell.angle_gamma   90.00
#
_symmetry.space_group_name_H-M   'P 1'
#
loop_
_entity.id
_entity.type
_entity.pdbx_description
1 polymer ?
#
loop_
_entity_poly.entity_id
_entity_poly.type
_entity_poly.pdbx_seq_one_letter_code
_entity_poly.pdbx_strand_id
1 'polypeptide(L)' 'CHSRFNQAFFHFSRLYLTRIHKAFECDTFFPALPEGLKEVSDEDVPKEVQNEKGIDFTYHVYENVNFKN' A
#
# COMPACT_ATOMS: atom_id res chain seq x y z
N CYS A 1 -9.57 0.50 19.14
CA CYS A 1 -9.44 -0.04 17.77
C CYS A 1 -8.02 -0.62 17.63
N HIS A 2 -7.85 -1.92 17.87
CA HIS A 2 -6.54 -2.59 17.79
C HIS A 2 -6.35 -3.00 16.32
N SER A 3 -5.48 -2.31 15.60
CA SER A 3 -5.30 -2.50 14.16
C SER A 3 -4.77 -3.92 13.88
N ARG A 4 -5.60 -4.76 13.24
CA ARG A 4 -5.25 -6.15 12.87
C ARG A 4 -4.11 -6.26 11.86
N PHE A 5 -3.64 -5.13 11.33
CA PHE A 5 -2.61 -5.07 10.31
C PHE A 5 -1.25 -5.59 10.80
N ASN A 6 -0.86 -5.28 12.05
CA ASN A 6 0.43 -5.72 12.59
C ASN A 6 0.53 -7.25 12.77
N GLN A 7 -0.60 -7.95 12.92
CA GLN A 7 -0.61 -9.41 13.02
C GLN A 7 -0.51 -10.11 11.65
N ALA A 8 -0.84 -9.40 10.56
CA ALA A 8 -0.85 -9.96 9.22
C ALA A 8 0.51 -9.85 8.50
N PHE A 9 1.49 -9.15 9.08
CA PHE A 9 2.75 -8.83 8.40
C PHE A 9 3.55 -10.05 7.92
N PHE A 10 3.43 -11.19 8.59
CA PHE A 10 4.12 -12.43 8.18
C PHE A 10 3.34 -13.31 7.20
N HIS A 11 2.11 -12.91 6.83
CA HIS A 11 1.19 -13.76 6.06
C HIS A 11 0.94 -13.30 4.63
N PHE A 12 1.51 -12.17 4.21
CA PHE A 12 1.37 -11.69 2.83
C PHE A 12 2.73 -11.61 2.12
N SER A 13 2.72 -11.97 0.85
CA SER A 13 3.86 -11.85 -0.06
C SER A 13 3.89 -10.51 -0.78
N ARG A 14 2.72 -9.95 -1.14
CA ARG A 14 2.59 -8.69 -1.87
C ARG A 14 1.61 -7.73 -1.20
N LEU A 15 1.90 -6.44 -1.28
CA LEU A 15 1.07 -5.33 -0.83
C LEU A 15 0.82 -4.38 -2.01
N TYR A 16 -0.43 -4.22 -2.38
CA TYR A 16 -0.87 -3.24 -3.37
C TYR A 16 -1.38 -1.99 -2.65
N LEU A 17 -0.70 -0.87 -2.86
CA LEU A 17 -0.98 0.39 -2.19
C LEU A 17 -1.41 1.45 -3.20
N THR A 18 -2.60 2.00 -3.02
CA THR A 18 -3.04 3.20 -3.74
C THR A 18 -2.78 4.42 -2.87
N ARG A 19 -1.93 5.33 -3.33
CA ARG A 19 -1.63 6.57 -2.63
C ARG A 19 -2.47 7.70 -3.20
N ILE A 20 -3.36 8.25 -2.39
CA ILE A 20 -4.22 9.36 -2.79
C ILE A 20 -3.52 10.68 -2.46
N HIS A 21 -3.34 11.56 -3.44
CA HIS A 21 -2.69 12.86 -3.31
C HIS A 21 -3.67 13.97 -2.90
N LYS A 22 -4.56 13.65 -1.95
CA LYS A 22 -5.55 14.58 -1.43
C LYS A 22 -5.69 14.37 0.08
N ALA A 23 -5.81 15.47 0.81
CA ALA A 23 -6.09 15.43 2.23
C ALA A 23 -7.58 15.15 2.46
N PHE A 24 -7.88 14.17 3.29
CA PHE A 24 -9.23 13.85 3.75
C PHE A 24 -9.24 13.88 5.27
N GLU A 25 -10.34 14.33 5.86
CA GLU A 25 -10.58 14.12 7.28
C GLU A 25 -11.09 12.69 7.48
N CYS A 26 -10.26 11.86 8.11
CA CYS A 26 -10.58 10.47 8.42
C CYS A 26 -10.36 10.20 9.91
N ASP A 27 -11.21 9.36 10.48
CA ASP A 27 -11.12 8.88 11.86
C ASP A 27 -10.16 7.68 12.01
N THR A 28 -9.70 7.14 10.88
CA THR A 28 -8.88 5.94 10.78
C THR A 28 -7.71 6.18 9.83
N PHE A 29 -6.50 5.86 10.27
CA PHE A 29 -5.29 5.98 9.48
C PHE A 29 -4.72 4.60 9.15
N PHE A 30 -4.12 4.50 7.96
CA PHE A 30 -3.29 3.36 7.64
C PHE A 30 -2.08 3.34 8.59
N PRO A 31 -1.76 2.20 9.22
CA PRO A 31 -0.62 2.10 10.11
C PRO A 31 0.69 2.35 9.34
N ALA A 32 1.78 2.64 10.06
CA ALA A 32 3.09 2.79 9.43
C ALA A 32 3.45 1.55 8.61
N LEU A 33 4.04 1.77 7.43
CA LEU A 33 4.50 0.66 6.60
C LEU A 33 5.61 -0.10 7.35
N PRO A 34 5.46 -1.43 7.50
CA PRO A 34 6.44 -2.26 8.18
C PRO A 34 7.76 -2.36 7.39
N GLU A 35 8.87 -2.54 8.10
CA GLU A 35 10.19 -2.73 7.49
C GLU A 35 10.27 -4.06 6.74
N GLY A 36 10.99 -4.10 5.63
CA GLY A 36 11.11 -5.31 4.77
C GLY A 36 10.12 -5.35 3.60
N LEU A 37 9.45 -4.24 3.31
CA LEU A 37 8.75 -4.06 2.04
C LEU A 37 9.70 -3.51 0.98
N LYS A 38 9.83 -4.22 -0.13
CA LYS A 38 10.59 -3.79 -1.31
C LYS A 38 9.62 -3.38 -2.40
N GLU A 39 9.73 -2.15 -2.91
CA GLU A 39 8.94 -1.72 -4.05
C GLU A 39 9.33 -2.50 -5.30
N VAL A 40 8.33 -3.02 -6.01
CA VAL A 40 8.48 -3.81 -7.23
C VAL A 40 7.60 -3.23 -8.31
N SER A 41 8.00 -3.40 -9.57
CA SER A 41 7.15 -3.08 -10.71
C SER A 41 6.36 -4.30 -11.15
N ASP A 42 5.05 -4.12 -11.30
CA ASP A 42 4.15 -5.08 -11.90
C ASP A 42 3.71 -4.53 -13.27
N GLU A 43 3.69 -5.37 -14.31
CA GLU A 43 3.37 -4.93 -15.69
C GLU A 43 1.88 -4.57 -15.83
N ASP A 44 1.03 -5.18 -15.01
CA ASP A 44 -0.41 -4.92 -14.98
C ASP A 44 -0.78 -3.65 -14.19
N VAL A 45 0.18 -3.02 -13.52
CA VAL A 45 -0.05 -1.85 -12.66
C VAL A 45 0.50 -0.57 -13.31
N PRO A 46 -0.36 0.43 -13.59
CA PRO A 46 0.07 1.70 -14.14
C PRO A 46 1.01 2.44 -13.17
N LYS A 47 2.16 2.88 -13.67
CA LYS A 47 3.13 3.69 -12.90
C LYS A 47 2.82 5.18 -12.92
N GLU A 48 1.94 5.61 -13.82
CA GLU A 48 1.57 7.02 -13.99
C GLU A 48 0.50 7.45 -13.00
N VAL A 49 0.49 8.75 -12.69
CA VAL A 49 -0.56 9.37 -11.87
C VAL A 49 -1.90 9.22 -12.59
N GLN A 50 -2.87 8.65 -11.90
CA GLN A 50 -4.23 8.55 -12.37
C GLN A 50 -5.06 9.70 -11.77
N ASN A 51 -6.05 10.17 -12.52
CA ASN A 51 -7.00 11.17 -12.05
C ASN A 51 -8.41 10.60 -12.15
N GLU A 52 -9.13 10.59 -11.02
CA GLU A 52 -10.57 10.32 -11.03
C GLU A 52 -11.31 11.42 -10.27
N LYS A 53 -12.26 12.08 -10.95
CA LYS A 53 -13.13 13.11 -10.35
C LYS A 53 -12.33 14.23 -9.64
N GLY A 54 -11.17 14.59 -10.19
CA GLY A 54 -10.28 15.61 -9.61
C GLY A 54 -9.50 15.14 -8.38
N ILE A 55 -9.34 13.83 -8.20
CA ILE A 55 -8.50 13.22 -7.18
C ILE A 55 -7.36 12.51 -7.89
N ASP A 56 -6.14 12.97 -7.65
CA ASP A 56 -4.94 12.33 -8.17
C ASP A 56 -4.49 11.20 -7.24
N PHE A 57 -4.12 10.06 -7.81
CA PHE A 57 -3.58 8.94 -7.05
C PHE A 57 -2.57 8.11 -7.86
N THR A 58 -1.68 7.41 -7.16
CA THR A 58 -0.69 6.51 -7.74
C THR A 58 -0.83 5.10 -7.18
N TYR A 59 -0.44 4.11 -7.97
CA TYR A 59 -0.34 2.72 -7.52
C TYR A 59 1.11 2.37 -7.22
N HIS A 60 1.31 1.69 -6.11
CA HIS A 60 2.59 1.14 -5.69
C HIS A 60 2.41 -0.33 -5.34
N VAL A 61 3.35 -1.16 -5.76
CA VAL A 61 3.37 -2.58 -5.43
C VAL A 61 4.61 -2.84 -4.59
N TYR A 62 4.42 -3.47 -3.44
CA TYR A 62 5.50 -3.87 -2.57
C TYR A 62 5.51 -5.39 -2.41
N GLU A 63 6.69 -5.96 -2.33
CA GLU A 63 6.92 -7.36 -2.01
C GLU A 63 7.52 -7.46 -0.60
N ASN A 64 7.03 -8.43 0.17
CA ASN A 64 7.50 -8.69 1.51
C ASN A 64 8.72 -9.62 1.48
N VAL A 65 9.89 -9.07 1.77
CA VAL A 65 11.16 -9.83 1.76
C VAL A 65 11.24 -10.85 2.90
N ASN A 66 10.40 -10.70 3.93
CA ASN A 66 10.36 -11.57 5.09
C ASN A 66 9.27 -12.66 4.98
N PHE A 67 8.58 -12.75 3.83
CA PHE A 67 7.60 -13.81 3.60
C PHE A 67 8.30 -15.18 3.62
N LYS A 68 7.99 -15.98 4.64
CA LYS A 68 8.47 -17.36 4.75
C LYS A 68 7.46 -18.28 4.08
N ASN A 69 7.87 -18.93 2.99
CA ASN A 69 7.15 -20.06 2.39
C ASN A 69 7.09 -21.26 3.35
#